data_AF-L7VX50-F1
#
_entry.id   AF-L7VX50-F1
#
_cell.length_a   1.000
_cell.length_b   1.000
_cell.length_c   1.000
_cell.angle_alpha   90.00
_cell.angle_beta   90.00
_cell.angle_gamma   90.00
#
_symmetry.space_group_name_H-M   'P 1'
#
loop_
_entity.id
_entity.type
_entity.pdbx_description
1 polymer ?
#
loop_
_entity_poly.entity_id
_entity_poly.type
_entity_poly.pdbx_seq_one_letter_code
_entity_poly.pdbx_strand_id
1 'polypeptide(L)'
;MFQKQRIYGLDFDHAEHFVWLTPDDGDGRRETDEDAPGAERVGYVDVDRFVTACLTQKAAKDFIERNSHRLRKPFVYAESLHRNDEMIAIRNHLMGDRVLKVEPTK
;
A
#
# COMPACT_ATOMS: atom_id res chain seq x y z
N MET A 1 3.02 2.60 -4.04
CA MET A 1 2.63 3.19 -2.75
C MET A 1 1.53 2.33 -2.18
N PHE A 2 1.68 1.98 -0.92
CA PHE A 2 0.78 1.11 -0.18
C PHE A 2 0.29 1.82 1.07
N GLN A 3 -0.80 1.32 1.64
CA GLN A 3 -1.28 1.73 2.94
C GLN A 3 -1.59 0.51 3.79
N LYS A 4 -1.47 0.63 5.10
CA LYS A 4 -1.88 -0.46 5.99
C LYS A 4 -3.40 -0.52 6.08
N GLN A 5 -3.94 -1.68 5.77
CA GLN A 5 -5.36 -1.99 5.98
C GLN A 5 -5.47 -3.07 7.05
N ARG A 6 -6.25 -2.77 8.08
CA ARG A 6 -6.60 -3.76 9.11
C ARG A 6 -7.84 -4.54 8.69
N ILE A 7 -7.76 -5.85 8.79
CA ILE A 7 -8.87 -6.77 8.55
C ILE A 7 -9.18 -7.46 9.88
N TYR A 8 -10.40 -7.27 10.39
CA TYR A 8 -10.88 -7.84 11.66
C TYR A 8 -11.73 -9.10 11.41
N GLY A 9 -12.04 -9.81 12.50
CA GLY A 9 -12.95 -10.96 12.47
C GLY A 9 -12.28 -12.27 12.06
N LEU A 10 -10.95 -12.33 12.18
CA LEU A 10 -10.19 -13.54 11.92
C LEU A 10 -10.24 -14.45 13.14
N ASP A 11 -10.29 -15.76 12.87
CA ASP A 11 -10.11 -16.78 13.90
C ASP A 11 -8.67 -16.82 14.42
N PHE A 12 -8.41 -17.65 15.42
CA PHE A 12 -7.10 -17.75 16.06
C PHE A 12 -5.99 -18.26 15.14
N ASP A 13 -6.31 -19.00 14.08
CA ASP A 13 -5.31 -19.57 13.18
C ASP A 13 -4.86 -18.56 12.12
N HIS A 14 -5.71 -17.57 11.83
CA HIS A 14 -5.45 -16.53 10.83
C HIS A 14 -5.13 -15.15 11.42
N ALA A 15 -5.49 -14.90 12.68
CA ALA A 15 -5.20 -13.65 13.36
C ALA A 15 -3.71 -13.54 13.73
N GLU A 16 -3.05 -12.49 13.25
CA GLU A 16 -1.69 -12.16 13.68
C GLU A 16 -1.70 -11.44 15.03
N HIS A 17 -2.75 -10.66 15.29
CA HIS A 17 -2.90 -9.81 16.46
C HIS A 17 -4.33 -9.80 16.98
N PHE A 18 -4.53 -9.28 18.19
CA PHE A 18 -5.84 -9.15 18.82
C PHE A 18 -6.04 -7.73 19.33
N VAL A 19 -7.30 -7.27 19.31
CA VAL A 19 -7.71 -5.99 19.89
C VAL A 19 -9.09 -6.13 20.53
N TRP A 20 -9.39 -5.28 21.49
CA TRP A 20 -10.72 -5.18 22.09
C TRP A 20 -11.56 -4.16 21.32
N LEU A 21 -12.75 -4.56 20.91
CA LEU A 21 -13.72 -3.72 20.21
C LEU A 21 -14.97 -3.55 21.07
N THR A 22 -15.43 -2.32 21.26
CA THR A 22 -16.75 -2.03 21.83
C THR A 22 -17.71 -1.53 20.77
N PRO A 23 -19.02 -1.75 20.94
CA PRO A 23 -20.04 -1.05 20.18
C PRO A 23 -19.87 0.47 20.28
N ASP A 24 -20.05 1.17 19.17
CA ASP A 24 -20.15 2.62 19.12
C ASP A 24 -21.64 3.04 19.22
N ASP A 25 -21.93 4.34 19.29
CA ASP A 25 -23.31 4.87 19.35
C ASP A 25 -24.17 4.55 18.08
N GLY A 26 -23.60 3.83 17.10
CA GLY A 26 -24.24 3.37 15.87
C GLY A 26 -24.03 1.86 15.60
N ASP A 27 -23.92 1.47 14.33
CA ASP A 27 -23.60 0.09 13.92
C ASP A 27 -22.08 -0.21 13.92
N GLY A 28 -21.28 0.81 14.21
CA GLY A 28 -19.83 0.75 14.26
C GLY A 28 -19.30 0.05 15.50
N ARG A 29 -18.03 -0.36 15.42
CA ARG A 29 -17.24 -0.81 16.57
C ARG A 29 -15.96 0.01 16.65
N ARG A 30 -15.50 0.31 17.87
CA ARG A 30 -14.30 1.11 18.14
C ARG A 30 -13.26 0.29 18.92
N GLU A 31 -11.98 0.46 18.57
CA GLU A 31 -10.88 -0.08 19.37
C GLU A 31 -10.82 0.59 20.75
N THR A 32 -10.68 -0.22 21.79
CA THR A 32 -10.71 0.21 23.20
C THR A 32 -9.88 -0.74 24.07
N ASP A 33 -9.87 -0.49 25.38
CA ASP A 33 -9.28 -1.37 26.40
C ASP A 33 -10.22 -2.52 26.81
N GLU A 34 -9.68 -3.57 27.43
CA GLU A 34 -10.46 -4.76 27.80
C GLU A 34 -11.56 -4.49 28.82
N ASP A 35 -11.35 -3.51 29.68
CA ASP A 35 -12.28 -3.14 30.76
C ASP A 35 -13.50 -2.34 30.26
N ALA A 36 -13.53 -1.98 28.98
CA ALA A 36 -14.61 -1.17 28.45
C ALA A 36 -15.93 -1.97 28.40
N PRO A 37 -17.08 -1.37 28.77
CA PRO A 37 -18.36 -2.07 28.77
C PRO A 37 -18.71 -2.63 27.38
N GLY A 38 -18.92 -3.94 27.30
CA GLY A 38 -19.24 -4.62 26.04
C GLY A 38 -18.03 -4.87 25.13
N ALA A 39 -16.81 -4.81 25.66
CA ALA A 39 -15.60 -5.12 24.91
C ALA A 39 -15.58 -6.60 24.50
N GLU A 40 -15.40 -6.83 23.20
CA GLU A 40 -15.19 -8.14 22.60
C GLU A 40 -13.77 -8.24 22.04
N ARG A 41 -13.06 -9.33 22.35
CA ARG A 41 -11.74 -9.57 21.80
C ARG A 41 -11.86 -10.09 20.37
N VAL A 42 -11.28 -9.36 19.43
CA VAL A 42 -11.36 -9.67 18.00
C VAL A 42 -9.95 -9.84 17.42
N GLY A 43 -9.75 -10.93 16.68
CA GLY A 43 -8.53 -11.19 15.91
C GLY A 43 -8.46 -10.30 14.66
N TYR A 44 -7.25 -9.83 14.34
CA TYR A 44 -7.00 -9.03 13.14
C TYR A 44 -5.63 -9.30 12.52
N VAL A 45 -5.50 -8.89 11.25
CA VAL A 45 -4.23 -8.80 10.51
C VAL A 45 -4.09 -7.43 9.87
N ASP A 46 -2.86 -6.92 9.79
CA ASP A 46 -2.55 -5.68 9.07
C ASP A 46 -1.89 -6.03 7.72
N VAL A 47 -2.63 -5.87 6.62
CA VAL A 47 -2.14 -6.15 5.26
C VAL A 47 -1.69 -4.89 4.53
N ASP A 48 -0.75 -5.08 3.60
CA ASP A 48 -0.29 -4.04 2.69
C ASP A 48 -1.24 -3.91 1.51
N ARG A 49 -2.11 -2.90 1.56
CA ARG A 49 -3.05 -2.61 0.47
C ARG A 49 -2.39 -1.71 -0.55
N PHE A 50 -2.34 -2.16 -1.81
CA PHE A 50 -1.94 -1.32 -2.93
C PHE A 50 -2.90 -0.13 -3.09
N VAL A 51 -2.33 1.06 -3.27
CA VAL A 51 -3.11 2.29 -3.56
C VAL A 51 -2.82 2.79 -4.96
N THR A 52 -1.55 3.03 -5.27
CA THR A 52 -1.15 3.52 -6.60
C THR A 52 0.34 3.27 -6.85
N ALA A 53 0.72 3.18 -8.13
CA ALA A 53 2.10 3.11 -8.56
C ALA A 53 2.58 4.52 -8.98
N CYS A 54 3.81 4.87 -8.58
CA CYS A 54 4.45 6.11 -9.01
C CYS A 54 5.82 5.77 -9.58
N LEU A 55 6.17 6.40 -10.71
CA LEU A 55 7.44 6.13 -11.41
C LEU A 55 8.67 6.64 -10.66
N THR A 56 8.49 7.58 -9.72
CA THR A 56 9.57 8.11 -8.89
C THR A 56 9.19 8.10 -7.42
N GLN A 57 10.19 7.96 -6.55
CA GLN A 57 9.99 8.05 -5.10
C GLN A 57 9.46 9.44 -4.70
N LYS A 58 9.92 10.51 -5.38
CA LYS A 58 9.42 11.86 -5.16
C LYS A 58 7.91 11.95 -5.44
N ALA A 59 7.46 11.45 -6.59
CA ALA A 59 6.05 11.45 -6.95
C ALA A 59 5.20 10.67 -5.93
N ALA A 60 5.72 9.55 -5.40
CA ALA A 60 5.04 8.80 -4.35
C ALA A 60 4.90 9.61 -3.04
N LYS A 61 5.96 10.33 -2.63
CA LYS A 61 5.94 11.20 -1.45
C LYS A 61 4.97 12.37 -1.63
N ASP A 62 5.04 13.07 -2.77
CA ASP A 62 4.14 14.17 -3.11
C ASP A 62 2.66 13.70 -3.08
N PHE A 63 2.38 12.47 -3.54
CA PHE A 63 1.03 11.90 -3.49
C PHE A 63 0.56 11.68 -2.05
N ILE A 64 1.42 11.13 -1.18
CA ILE A 64 1.10 10.91 0.24
C ILE A 64 0.78 12.23 0.94
N GLU A 65 1.59 13.26 0.72
CA GLU A 65 1.39 14.58 1.32
C GLU A 65 0.02 15.17 0.95
N ARG A 66 -0.31 15.16 -0.34
CA ARG A 66 -1.57 15.68 -0.89
C ARG A 66 -2.80 14.91 -0.41
N ASN A 67 -2.66 13.62 -0.10
CA ASN A 67 -3.77 12.73 0.24
C ASN A 67 -3.71 12.21 1.68
N SER A 68 -2.87 12.81 2.53
CA SER A 68 -2.57 12.32 3.89
C SER A 68 -3.83 12.10 4.73
N HIS A 69 -4.82 13.00 4.63
CA HIS A 69 -6.10 12.90 5.32
C HIS A 69 -6.98 11.71 4.91
N ARG A 70 -6.71 11.07 3.76
CA ARG A 70 -7.46 9.90 3.24
C ARG A 70 -6.71 8.59 3.39
N LEU A 71 -5.42 8.65 3.72
CA LEU A 71 -4.54 7.50 3.74
C LEU A 71 -4.31 7.03 5.18
N ARG A 72 -4.29 5.71 5.38
CA ARG A 72 -4.03 5.12 6.71
C ARG A 72 -2.62 4.52 6.74
N LYS A 73 -1.72 5.12 7.51
CA LYS A 73 -0.31 4.70 7.63
C LYS A 73 0.32 4.39 6.24
N PRO A 74 0.31 5.35 5.29
CA PRO A 74 0.85 5.11 3.95
C PRO A 74 2.37 4.96 3.98
N PHE A 75 2.90 4.13 3.08
CA PHE A 75 4.34 3.94 2.91
C PHE A 75 4.72 3.72 1.45
N VAL A 76 5.97 4.07 1.13
CA VAL A 76 6.53 3.87 -0.20
C VAL A 76 7.31 2.57 -0.22
N TYR A 77 6.71 1.55 -0.83
CA TYR A 77 7.44 0.39 -1.30
C TYR A 77 7.99 0.69 -2.70
N ALA A 78 9.30 0.47 -2.89
CA ALA A 78 9.99 0.68 -4.15
C ALA A 78 10.43 -0.68 -4.71
N GLU A 79 9.74 -1.14 -5.75
CA GLU A 79 10.19 -2.27 -6.56
C GLU A 79 11.10 -1.77 -7.67
N SER A 80 12.25 -2.42 -7.89
CA SER A 80 13.16 -2.01 -8.96
C SER A 80 12.66 -2.51 -10.30
N LEU A 81 12.24 -1.59 -11.16
CA LEU A 81 11.87 -1.89 -12.54
C LEU A 81 13.06 -1.73 -13.53
N HIS A 82 14.28 -1.57 -13.01
CA HIS A 82 15.46 -1.20 -13.81
C HIS A 82 15.79 -2.20 -14.93
N ARG A 83 15.50 -3.49 -14.72
CA ARG A 83 15.77 -4.58 -15.67
C ARG A 83 14.51 -5.21 -16.26
N ASN A 84 13.35 -4.57 -16.08
CA ASN A 84 12.12 -5.04 -16.70
C ASN A 84 12.08 -4.56 -18.16
N ASP A 85 11.94 -5.48 -19.10
CA ASP A 85 12.00 -5.20 -20.54
C ASP A 85 10.90 -4.21 -21.00
N GLU A 86 9.68 -4.32 -20.44
CA GLU A 86 8.58 -3.42 -20.75
C GLU A 86 8.86 -1.99 -20.27
N MET A 87 9.43 -1.86 -19.07
CA MET A 87 9.79 -0.56 -18.50
C MET A 87 11.00 0.07 -19.18
N ILE A 88 11.95 -0.75 -19.68
CA ILE A 88 13.02 -0.29 -20.57
C ILE A 88 12.42 0.22 -21.88
N ALA A 89 11.48 -0.50 -22.49
CA ALA A 89 10.82 -0.09 -23.72
C ALA A 89 10.05 1.23 -23.55
N ILE A 90 9.27 1.36 -22.47
CA ILE A 90 8.54 2.59 -22.12
C ILE A 90 9.52 3.75 -21.92
N ARG A 91 10.61 3.55 -21.17
CA ARG A 91 11.62 4.59 -20.95
C ARG A 91 12.24 5.04 -22.27
N ASN A 92 12.66 4.10 -23.12
CA ASN A 92 13.29 4.41 -24.40
C ASN A 92 12.32 5.15 -25.33
N HIS A 93 11.04 4.76 -25.33
CA HIS A 93 9.98 5.46 -26.06
C HIS A 93 9.78 6.90 -25.55
N LEU A 94 9.69 7.10 -24.23
CA LEU A 94 9.49 8.42 -23.61
C LEU A 94 10.70 9.35 -23.74
N MET A 95 11.92 8.80 -23.70
CA MET A 95 13.17 9.55 -23.89
C MET A 95 13.42 9.90 -25.36
N GLY A 96 12.58 9.40 -26.27
CA GLY A 96 12.66 9.74 -27.69
C GLY A 96 13.89 9.16 -28.38
N ASP A 97 14.42 8.02 -27.92
CA ASP A 97 15.44 7.30 -28.68
C ASP A 97 14.80 6.93 -30.04
N ARG A 98 15.19 7.54 -31.17
CA ARG A 98 16.55 7.59 -31.73
C ARG A 98 17.27 6.27 -31.47
N VAL A 99 16.68 5.20 -31.97
CA VAL A 99 17.44 4.01 -32.35
C VAL A 99 18.67 4.51 -33.14
N LEU A 100 19.85 4.47 -32.52
CA LEU A 100 21.08 4.45 -33.29
C LEU A 100 20.97 3.20 -34.15
N LYS A 101 20.63 3.39 -35.42
CA LYS A 101 20.78 2.36 -36.43
C LYS A 101 22.24 1.96 -36.38
N VAL A 102 22.55 0.83 -35.76
CA VAL A 102 23.84 0.19 -35.95
C VAL A 102 23.79 -0.32 -37.38
N GLU A 103 24.44 0.40 -38.29
CA GLU A 103 24.59 -0.10 -39.65
C GLU A 103 25.41 -1.39 -39.61
N PRO A 104 25.01 -2.42 -40.37
CA PRO A 104 25.78 -3.65 -40.43
C PRO A 104 27.15 -3.34 -41.03
N THR A 105 28.20 -3.66 -40.27
CA THR A 105 29.58 -3.62 -40.75
C THR A 105 29.69 -4.55 -41.96
N LYS A 106 30.22 -4.01 -43.07
CA LYS A 106 30.47 -4.72 -44.33
C LYS A 106 31.22 -6.04 -44.15
#